data_AF-A0A535KV62-F1
#
_entry.id   AF-A0A535KV62-F1
#
_cell.length_a   1.000
_cell.length_b   1.000
_cell.length_c   1.000
_cell.angle_alpha   90.00
_cell.angle_beta   90.00
_cell.angle_gamma   90.00
#
_symmetry.space_group_name_H-M   'P 1'
#
loop_
_entity.id
_entity.type
_entity.pdbx_description
1 polymer ?
#
loop_
_entity_poly.entity_id
_entity_poly.type
_entity_poly.pdbx_seq_one_letter_code
_entity_poly.pdbx_strand_id
1 'polypeptide(L)'
;MNNTIYKPYIDWTEKLAITCLDNLSLSEHLEPAAMSLSALEEHTMREINNFWRGSAYNDRYCLEILRRAILQGDQHAWDCLQRCFSGILRGWMHRHPSREAANCFDSDENYMAQAFERFWLATACHDKLEFDTLASALRYLRACLNGAILDTLRVYSRPKGGNSAWPICSITAVSSPEK
;
A
#
# COMPACT_ATOMS: atom_id res chain seq x y z
N MET A 1 -17.67 21.81 -21.24
CA MET A 1 -16.63 21.99 -20.21
C MET A 1 -16.20 20.60 -19.78
N ASN A 2 -15.11 20.14 -20.39
CA ASN A 2 -14.68 18.74 -20.35
C ASN A 2 -13.95 18.48 -19.02
N ASN A 3 -14.59 17.70 -18.15
CA ASN A 3 -14.00 17.26 -16.88
C ASN A 3 -13.03 16.11 -17.14
N THR A 4 -11.86 16.44 -17.69
CA THR A 4 -10.80 15.49 -18.05
C THR A 4 -9.88 15.17 -16.86
N ILE A 5 -10.38 15.24 -15.62
CA ILE A 5 -9.64 14.90 -14.38
C ILE A 5 -10.02 13.50 -13.91
N TYR A 6 -10.08 12.53 -14.82
CA TYR A 6 -10.00 11.13 -14.44
C TYR A 6 -9.54 10.32 -15.64
N LYS A 7 -8.23 10.28 -15.87
CA LYS A 7 -7.67 9.10 -16.52
C LYS A 7 -7.73 7.98 -15.47
N PRO A 8 -8.50 6.91 -15.69
CA PRO A 8 -8.50 5.78 -14.77
C PRO A 8 -7.06 5.29 -14.71
N TYR A 9 -6.46 5.44 -13.53
CA TYR A 9 -5.11 4.97 -13.29
C TYR A 9 -5.08 3.50 -13.67
N ILE A 10 -4.26 3.19 -14.67
CA ILE A 10 -4.07 1.86 -15.25
C ILE A 10 -4.10 0.86 -14.11
N ASP A 11 -5.15 0.03 -14.17
CA ASP A 11 -5.40 -1.05 -13.25
C ASP A 11 -4.33 -2.12 -13.46
N TRP A 12 -3.21 -1.98 -12.75
CA TRP A 12 -2.21 -3.04 -12.62
C TRP A 12 -2.71 -4.19 -11.73
N THR A 13 -3.90 -4.08 -11.12
CA THR A 13 -4.51 -5.17 -10.35
C THR A 13 -5.39 -6.09 -11.21
N GLU A 14 -6.03 -5.60 -12.27
CA GLU A 14 -6.81 -6.40 -13.24
C GLU A 14 -5.93 -7.35 -14.06
N LYS A 15 -4.66 -7.01 -14.30
CA LYS A 15 -3.72 -7.86 -15.04
C LYS A 15 -2.96 -8.90 -14.21
N LEU A 16 -3.12 -8.91 -12.88
CA LEU A 16 -2.41 -9.85 -11.99
C LEU A 16 -3.34 -10.90 -11.35
N ALA A 17 -4.62 -10.90 -11.70
CA ALA A 17 -5.46 -12.06 -11.45
C ALA A 17 -5.03 -13.18 -12.42
N ILE A 18 -4.78 -14.37 -11.88
CA ILE A 18 -4.35 -15.61 -12.55
C ILE A 18 -2.81 -15.64 -12.69
N THR A 19 -2.08 -16.20 -11.73
CA THR A 19 -2.07 -17.65 -11.44
C THR A 19 -1.77 -17.95 -9.96
N CYS A 20 -2.82 -18.02 -9.14
CA CYS A 20 -2.83 -18.98 -8.03
C CYS A 20 -2.94 -20.37 -8.67
N LEU A 21 -1.84 -20.87 -9.24
CA LEU A 21 -1.78 -22.28 -9.61
C LEU A 21 -1.58 -23.05 -8.32
N ASP A 22 -2.63 -23.78 -7.93
CA ASP A 22 -2.51 -25.03 -7.20
C ASP A 22 -1.49 -25.91 -7.94
N ASN A 23 -0.21 -25.77 -7.61
CA ASN A 23 0.79 -26.72 -8.00
C ASN A 23 1.75 -26.95 -6.84
N LEU A 24 1.41 -28.03 -6.14
CA LEU A 24 2.30 -28.91 -5.38
C LEU A 24 3.73 -28.86 -5.93
N SER A 25 4.62 -28.23 -5.17
CA SER A 25 6.03 -28.52 -5.19
C SER A 25 6.41 -28.86 -3.76
N LEU A 26 6.53 -30.16 -3.48
CA LEU A 26 7.20 -30.68 -2.30
C LEU A 26 8.58 -30.00 -2.16
N SER A 27 8.69 -29.00 -1.29
CA SER A 27 9.96 -28.58 -0.73
C SER A 27 9.71 -27.79 0.55
N GLU A 28 10.09 -28.41 1.68
CA GLU A 28 10.21 -27.87 3.04
C GLU A 28 8.91 -27.43 3.74
N HIS A 29 8.16 -28.42 4.23
CA HIS A 29 7.08 -28.26 5.22
C HIS A 29 7.65 -27.83 6.59
N LEU A 30 8.07 -26.58 6.73
CA LEU A 30 7.90 -25.90 8.01
C LEU A 30 6.59 -25.13 7.95
N GLU A 31 5.65 -25.48 8.84
CA GLU A 31 4.44 -24.69 9.02
C GLU A 31 4.83 -23.24 9.30
N PRO A 32 4.30 -22.24 8.55
CA PRO A 32 4.61 -20.82 8.78
C PRO A 32 4.44 -20.42 10.26
N ALA A 33 3.47 -21.04 10.95
CA ALA A 33 3.23 -20.85 12.37
C ALA A 33 4.42 -21.19 13.28
N ALA A 34 5.31 -22.10 12.88
CA ALA A 34 6.50 -22.49 13.65
C ALA A 34 7.76 -21.67 13.29
N MET A 35 7.71 -20.88 12.21
CA MET A 35 8.85 -20.11 11.74
C MET A 35 9.10 -18.86 12.59
N SER A 36 10.38 -18.46 12.68
CA SER A 36 10.77 -17.18 13.27
C SER A 36 10.32 -16.02 12.39
N LEU A 37 10.12 -14.83 12.98
CA LEU A 37 9.73 -13.64 12.24
C LEU A 37 10.74 -13.24 11.16
N SER A 38 12.04 -13.46 11.40
CA SER A 38 13.08 -13.18 10.41
C SER A 38 13.01 -14.13 9.21
N ALA A 39 12.69 -15.41 9.43
CA ALA A 39 12.49 -16.35 8.33
C ALA A 39 11.22 -15.99 7.55
N LEU A 40 10.13 -15.67 8.24
CA LEU A 40 8.89 -15.21 7.60
C LEU A 40 9.11 -13.94 6.77
N GLU A 41 9.91 -12.98 7.25
CA GLU A 41 10.27 -11.76 6.53
C GLU A 41 10.93 -12.06 5.18
N GLU A 42 11.96 -12.93 5.20
CA GLU A 42 12.70 -13.29 4.01
C GLU A 42 11.81 -13.99 2.98
N HIS A 43 10.97 -14.92 3.44
CA HIS A 43 10.02 -15.62 2.60
C HIS A 43 8.96 -14.66 2.03
N THR A 44 8.41 -13.76 2.84
CA THR A 44 7.43 -12.74 2.42
C THR A 44 8.01 -11.81 1.36
N MET A 45 9.26 -11.39 1.52
CA MET A 45 9.94 -10.56 0.51
C MET A 45 10.10 -11.30 -0.83
N ARG A 46 10.33 -12.63 -0.81
CA ARG A 46 10.33 -13.46 -2.02
C ARG A 46 8.94 -13.60 -2.63
N GLU A 47 7.90 -13.82 -1.82
CA GLU A 47 6.49 -13.88 -2.25
C GLU A 47 6.09 -12.59 -2.98
N ILE A 48 6.34 -11.43 -2.36
CA ILE A 48 6.09 -10.10 -2.93
C ILE A 48 6.80 -9.92 -4.27
N ASN A 49 8.08 -10.29 -4.35
CA ASN A 49 8.85 -10.15 -5.59
C ASN A 49 8.27 -11.03 -6.72
N ASN A 50 7.87 -12.26 -6.40
CA ASN A 50 7.23 -13.17 -7.35
C ASN A 50 5.87 -12.64 -7.80
N PHE A 51 5.06 -12.11 -6.89
CA PHE A 51 3.79 -11.44 -7.19
C PHE A 51 3.96 -10.33 -8.23
N TRP A 52 4.96 -9.46 -8.05
CA TRP A 52 5.23 -8.39 -9.01
C TRP A 52 5.76 -8.86 -10.37
N ARG A 53 6.41 -10.04 -10.42
CA ARG A 53 6.90 -10.65 -11.66
C ARG A 53 5.84 -11.47 -12.39
N GLY A 54 4.65 -11.67 -11.79
CA GLY A 54 3.64 -12.60 -12.30
C GLY A 54 4.08 -14.07 -12.24
N SER A 55 5.08 -14.38 -11.40
CA SER A 55 5.54 -15.74 -11.15
C SER A 55 4.63 -16.44 -10.16
N ALA A 56 4.69 -17.78 -10.07
CA ALA A 56 4.03 -18.51 -9.00
C ALA A 56 4.53 -18.04 -7.62
N TYR A 57 3.60 -17.76 -6.72
CA TYR A 57 3.87 -17.35 -5.35
C TYR A 57 2.93 -18.09 -4.39
N ASN A 58 3.35 -18.20 -3.14
CA ASN A 58 2.51 -18.60 -2.03
C ASN A 58 2.18 -17.32 -1.25
N ASP A 59 1.03 -17.25 -0.59
CA ASP A 59 0.68 -16.10 0.28
C ASP A 59 0.83 -16.43 1.76
N ARG A 60 1.14 -17.69 2.09
CA ARG A 60 1.11 -18.22 3.45
C ARG A 60 2.07 -17.51 4.39
N TYR A 61 3.25 -17.08 3.93
CA TYR A 61 4.22 -16.46 4.84
C TYR A 61 3.81 -15.03 5.20
N CYS A 62 3.39 -14.24 4.20
CA CYS A 62 2.85 -12.91 4.44
C CYS A 62 1.58 -12.94 5.29
N LEU A 63 0.66 -13.86 5.01
CA LEU A 63 -0.59 -14.01 5.77
C LEU A 63 -0.31 -14.40 7.23
N GLU A 64 0.71 -15.21 7.48
CA GLU A 64 1.11 -15.52 8.85
C GLU A 64 1.67 -14.29 9.59
N ILE A 65 2.48 -13.44 8.94
CA ILE A 65 2.93 -12.17 9.55
C ILE A 65 1.71 -11.28 9.87
N LEU A 66 0.78 -11.13 8.92
CA LEU A 66 -0.46 -10.38 9.13
C LEU A 66 -1.26 -10.95 10.32
N ARG A 67 -1.40 -12.27 10.40
CA ARG A 67 -2.10 -12.94 11.49
C ARG A 67 -1.44 -12.68 12.84
N ARG A 68 -0.12 -12.80 12.95
CA ARG A 68 0.63 -12.52 14.20
C ARG A 68 0.51 -11.05 14.58
N ALA A 69 0.67 -10.14 13.62
CA ALA A 69 0.60 -8.72 13.87
C ALA A 69 -0.81 -8.29 14.33
N ILE A 70 -1.85 -8.67 13.58
CA ILE A 70 -3.21 -8.18 13.76
C ILE A 70 -3.97 -8.99 14.82
N LEU A 71 -4.03 -10.32 14.69
CA LEU A 71 -4.85 -11.16 15.57
C LEU A 71 -4.16 -11.44 16.91
N GLN A 72 -2.83 -11.56 16.94
CA GLN A 72 -2.09 -11.83 18.17
C GLN A 72 -1.55 -10.57 18.84
N GLY A 73 -1.66 -9.41 18.17
CA GLY A 73 -1.14 -8.14 18.67
C GLY A 73 0.39 -8.14 18.81
N ASP A 74 1.10 -8.99 18.06
CA ASP A 74 2.56 -9.08 18.14
C ASP A 74 3.19 -7.85 17.46
N GLN A 75 3.73 -6.95 18.28
CA GLN A 75 4.39 -5.72 17.82
C GLN A 75 5.60 -6.02 16.93
N HIS A 76 6.36 -7.09 17.19
CA HIS A 76 7.51 -7.45 16.36
C HIS A 76 7.06 -7.97 14.99
N ALA A 77 5.93 -8.67 14.93
CA ALA A 77 5.32 -9.07 13.67
C ALA A 77 4.80 -7.84 12.90
N TRP A 78 4.24 -6.85 13.59
CA TRP A 78 3.86 -5.59 12.96
C TRP A 78 5.06 -4.82 12.39
N ASP A 79 6.16 -4.71 13.14
CA ASP A 79 7.38 -4.06 12.64
C ASP A 79 7.92 -4.79 11.40
N CYS A 80 7.88 -6.13 11.41
CA CYS A 80 8.25 -6.97 10.27
C CYS A 80 7.35 -6.71 9.05
N LEU A 81 6.04 -6.64 9.26
CA LEU A 81 5.07 -6.26 8.24
C LEU A 81 5.43 -4.91 7.63
N GLN A 82 5.62 -3.88 8.47
CA GLN A 82 5.96 -2.54 8.01
C GLN A 82 7.24 -2.55 7.16
N ARG A 83 8.28 -3.29 7.54
CA ARG A 83 9.51 -3.42 6.73
C ARG A 83 9.25 -4.05 5.37
N CYS A 84 8.49 -5.14 5.31
CA CYS A 84 8.15 -5.84 4.06
C CYS A 84 7.42 -4.92 3.06
N PHE A 85 6.43 -4.17 3.56
CA PHE A 85 5.56 -3.35 2.71
C PHE A 85 6.09 -1.92 2.48
N SER A 86 7.04 -1.43 3.27
CA SER A 86 7.57 -0.06 3.15
C SER A 86 8.16 0.24 1.78
N GLY A 87 8.90 -0.71 1.19
CA GLY A 87 9.46 -0.54 -0.16
C GLY A 87 8.37 -0.39 -1.22
N ILE A 88 7.26 -1.11 -1.06
CA ILE A 88 6.10 -1.05 -1.95
C ILE A 88 5.41 0.30 -1.84
N LEU A 89 5.13 0.76 -0.62
CA LEU A 89 4.49 2.05 -0.36
C LEU A 89 5.32 3.20 -0.90
N ARG A 90 6.64 3.16 -0.69
CA ARG A 90 7.57 4.15 -1.25
C ARG A 90 7.49 4.18 -2.78
N GLY A 91 7.43 3.01 -3.42
CA GLY A 91 7.25 2.89 -4.86
C GLY A 91 5.92 3.48 -5.36
N TRP A 92 4.82 3.23 -4.64
CA TRP A 92 3.51 3.80 -4.97
C TRP A 92 3.47 5.31 -4.75
N MET A 93 4.03 5.80 -3.63
CA MET A 93 4.11 7.22 -3.31
C MET A 93 4.87 7.97 -4.40
N HIS A 94 6.06 7.49 -4.78
CA HIS A 94 6.88 8.13 -5.79
C HIS A 94 6.20 8.25 -7.16
N ARG A 95 5.32 7.29 -7.50
CA ARG A 95 4.54 7.26 -8.75
C ARG A 95 3.14 7.89 -8.61
N HIS A 96 2.81 8.43 -7.44
CA HIS A 96 1.48 8.95 -7.18
C HIS A 96 1.30 10.30 -7.90
N PRO A 97 0.22 10.50 -8.69
CA PRO A 97 0.04 11.70 -9.51
C PRO A 97 -0.09 12.98 -8.67
N SER A 98 -0.62 12.87 -7.45
CA SER A 98 -0.78 14.02 -6.54
C SER A 98 0.39 14.18 -5.57
N ARG A 99 1.50 13.46 -5.74
CA ARG A 99 2.65 13.51 -4.83
C ARG A 99 3.18 14.93 -4.64
N GLU A 100 3.42 15.66 -5.73
CA GLU A 100 3.97 17.02 -5.65
C GLU A 100 3.07 17.95 -4.85
N ALA A 101 1.76 17.92 -5.12
CA ALA A 101 0.78 18.73 -4.39
C ALA A 101 0.67 18.30 -2.92
N ALA A 102 0.72 17.00 -2.63
CA ALA A 102 0.68 16.47 -1.28
C ALA A 102 1.93 16.85 -0.48
N ASN A 103 3.10 16.87 -1.13
CA ASN A 103 4.39 17.16 -0.50
C ASN A 103 4.58 18.62 -0.08
N CYS A 104 3.65 19.48 -0.49
CA CYS A 104 3.56 20.86 0.00
C CYS A 104 2.98 20.95 1.41
N PHE A 105 2.32 19.89 1.87
CA PHE A 105 1.66 19.86 3.18
C PHE A 105 2.33 18.89 4.14
N ASP A 106 2.93 17.80 3.64
CA ASP A 106 3.53 16.77 4.48
C ASP A 106 4.59 15.95 3.74
N SER A 107 5.34 15.09 4.42
CA SER A 107 6.37 14.25 3.79
C SER A 107 5.83 12.92 3.25
N ASP A 108 6.55 12.34 2.26
CA ASP A 108 6.28 10.99 1.75
C ASP A 108 6.21 9.98 2.92
N GLU A 109 7.16 10.05 3.85
CA GLU A 109 7.23 9.21 5.05
C GLU A 109 6.01 9.37 5.97
N ASN A 110 5.47 10.57 6.14
CA ASN A 110 4.29 10.77 6.99
C ASN A 110 3.02 10.18 6.36
N TYR A 111 2.85 10.31 5.04
CA TYR A 111 1.74 9.65 4.34
C TYR A 111 1.84 8.13 4.42
N MET A 112 3.05 7.58 4.35
CA MET A 112 3.27 6.14 4.56
C MET A 112 2.92 5.71 5.98
N ALA A 113 3.32 6.49 6.99
CA ALA A 113 2.98 6.22 8.40
C ALA A 113 1.46 6.25 8.62
N GLN A 114 0.76 7.26 8.09
CA GLN A 114 -0.71 7.35 8.13
C GLN A 114 -1.38 6.18 7.40
N ALA A 115 -0.81 5.70 6.30
CA ALA A 115 -1.34 4.54 5.59
C ALA A 115 -1.29 3.28 6.46
N PHE A 116 -0.15 3.04 7.12
CA PHE A 116 -0.01 1.92 8.05
C PHE A 116 -0.90 2.06 9.29
N GLU A 117 -1.02 3.26 9.85
CA GLU A 117 -1.91 3.53 10.98
C GLU A 117 -3.37 3.22 10.62
N ARG A 118 -3.85 3.70 9.47
CA ARG A 118 -5.19 3.40 8.98
C ARG A 118 -5.40 1.91 8.74
N PHE A 119 -4.39 1.23 8.19
CA PHE A 119 -4.42 -0.21 7.98
C PHE A 119 -4.52 -0.96 9.31
N TRP A 120 -3.75 -0.57 10.31
CA TRP A 120 -3.80 -1.14 11.66
C TRP A 120 -5.17 -0.92 12.31
N LEU A 121 -5.69 0.31 12.31
CA LEU A 121 -6.99 0.62 12.91
C LEU A 121 -8.11 -0.21 12.27
N ALA A 122 -8.10 -0.35 10.94
CA ALA A 122 -9.11 -1.11 10.22
C ALA A 122 -9.09 -2.62 10.51
N THR A 123 -7.91 -3.17 10.81
CA THR A 123 -7.71 -4.62 10.94
C THR A 123 -7.68 -5.05 12.40
N ALA A 124 -6.86 -4.41 13.23
CA ALA A 124 -6.66 -4.78 14.63
C ALA A 124 -7.66 -4.15 15.59
N CYS A 125 -8.17 -2.94 15.31
CA CYS A 125 -9.08 -2.24 16.23
C CYS A 125 -10.57 -2.42 15.89
N HIS A 126 -10.88 -2.76 14.64
CA HIS A 126 -12.26 -2.84 14.16
C HIS A 126 -12.76 -4.28 13.93
N ASP A 127 -11.93 -5.32 14.17
CA ASP A 127 -12.28 -6.76 14.17
C ASP A 127 -13.11 -7.24 12.96
N LYS A 128 -12.98 -6.54 11.82
CA LYS A 128 -13.88 -6.72 10.66
C LYS A 128 -13.17 -7.14 9.38
N LEU A 129 -11.85 -7.14 9.37
CA LEU A 129 -11.09 -7.29 8.13
C LEU A 129 -10.02 -8.36 8.27
N GLU A 130 -10.36 -9.55 7.80
CA GLU A 130 -9.41 -10.63 7.54
C GLU A 130 -9.03 -10.59 6.06
N PHE A 131 -7.77 -10.92 5.75
CA PHE A 131 -7.28 -10.99 4.39
C PHE A 131 -6.96 -12.44 4.05
N ASP A 132 -7.55 -12.95 2.98
CA ASP A 132 -7.31 -14.33 2.52
C ASP A 132 -6.15 -14.42 1.51
N THR A 133 -5.67 -13.28 1.02
CA THR A 133 -4.60 -13.21 -0.01
C THR A 133 -3.72 -11.97 0.17
N LEU A 134 -2.45 -12.06 -0.27
CA LEU A 134 -1.52 -10.93 -0.32
C LEU A 134 -2.08 -9.79 -1.17
N ALA A 135 -2.70 -10.13 -2.31
CA ALA A 135 -3.31 -9.17 -3.21
C ALA A 135 -4.41 -8.33 -2.51
N SER A 136 -5.25 -8.95 -1.69
CA SER A 136 -6.30 -8.25 -0.95
C SER A 136 -5.74 -7.29 0.09
N ALA A 137 -4.71 -7.70 0.84
CA ALA A 137 -4.01 -6.87 1.81
C ALA A 137 -3.32 -5.67 1.13
N LEU A 138 -2.58 -5.90 0.04
CA LEU A 138 -1.93 -4.85 -0.76
C LEU A 138 -2.93 -3.85 -1.32
N ARG A 139 -4.07 -4.33 -1.84
CA ARG A 139 -5.13 -3.46 -2.38
C ARG A 139 -5.70 -2.56 -1.30
N TYR A 140 -5.94 -3.10 -0.10
CA TYR A 140 -6.47 -2.31 1.01
C TYR A 140 -5.44 -1.30 1.53
N LEU A 141 -4.19 -1.72 1.69
CA LEU A 141 -3.09 -0.84 2.11
C LEU A 141 -2.88 0.32 1.11
N ARG A 142 -3.02 0.06 -0.19
CA ARG A 142 -3.01 1.10 -1.23
C ARG A 142 -4.17 2.07 -1.08
N ALA A 143 -5.36 1.58 -0.73
CA ALA A 143 -6.52 2.42 -0.44
C ALA A 143 -6.27 3.31 0.79
N CYS A 144 -5.62 2.80 1.83
CA CYS A 144 -5.20 3.58 3.00
C CYS A 144 -4.25 4.73 2.60
N LEU A 145 -3.24 4.45 1.77
CA LEU A 145 -2.30 5.47 1.28
C LEU A 145 -3.00 6.55 0.44
N ASN A 146 -3.82 6.14 -0.53
CA ASN A 146 -4.59 7.08 -1.34
C ASN A 146 -5.53 7.94 -0.47
N GLY A 147 -6.17 7.31 0.53
CA GLY A 147 -7.02 8.00 1.49
C GLY A 147 -6.27 9.09 2.26
N ALA A 148 -5.08 8.77 2.79
CA ALA A 148 -4.25 9.73 3.53
C ALA A 148 -3.91 10.96 2.68
N ILE A 149 -3.45 10.73 1.43
CA ILE A 149 -3.11 11.82 0.50
C ILE A 149 -4.34 12.67 0.17
N LEU A 150 -5.47 12.03 -0.18
CA LEU A 150 -6.68 12.73 -0.58
C LEU A 150 -7.32 13.51 0.57
N ASP A 151 -7.30 12.98 1.79
CA ASP A 151 -7.84 13.67 2.95
C ASP A 151 -7.05 14.95 3.25
N THR A 152 -5.72 14.90 3.17
CA THR A 152 -4.87 16.10 3.29
C THR A 152 -5.23 17.13 2.22
N LEU A 153 -5.25 16.72 0.94
CA LEU A 153 -5.59 17.63 -0.15
C LEU A 153 -7.00 18.21 -0.01
N ARG A 154 -7.97 17.44 0.48
CA ARG A 154 -9.34 17.91 0.75
C ARG A 154 -9.39 18.94 1.87
N VAL A 155 -8.66 18.73 2.96
CA VAL A 155 -8.61 19.68 4.09
C VAL A 155 -8.08 21.03 3.62
N TYR A 156 -7.05 21.03 2.78
CA TYR A 156 -6.41 22.26 2.30
C TYR A 156 -7.09 22.88 1.07
N SER A 157 -7.89 22.12 0.31
CA SER A 157 -8.67 22.65 -0.82
C SER A 157 -10.00 23.32 -0.41
N ARG A 158 -10.45 23.13 0.84
CA ARG A 158 -11.65 23.80 1.33
C ARG A 158 -11.36 25.31 1.40
N PRO A 159 -12.12 26.16 0.69
CA PRO A 159 -11.94 27.60 0.77
C PRO A 159 -12.21 28.02 2.22
N LYS A 160 -11.14 28.34 2.96
CA LYS A 160 -11.28 29.10 4.20
C LYS A 160 -11.89 30.43 3.80
N GLY A 161 -13.14 30.67 4.21
CA GLY A 161 -13.77 31.96 4.03
C GLY A 161 -12.89 33.04 4.68
N GLY A 162 -12.16 33.78 3.85
CA GLY A 162 -11.23 34.83 4.27
C GLY A 162 -9.76 34.50 3.97
N ASN A 163 -9.23 35.10 2.89
CA ASN A 163 -7.82 35.39 2.62
C ASN A 163 -6.75 34.50 3.29
N SER A 164 -6.58 33.26 2.83
CA SER A 164 -5.31 32.56 3.04
C SER A 164 -4.77 32.09 1.69
N ALA A 165 -3.64 32.69 1.30
CA ALA A 165 -2.83 32.30 0.17
C ALA A 165 -2.56 30.79 0.22
N TRP A 166 -2.84 30.10 -0.88
CA TRP A 166 -2.30 28.77 -1.12
C TRP A 166 -0.78 28.84 -0.95
N PRO A 167 -0.12 27.86 -0.27
CA PRO A 167 1.32 27.75 -0.39
C PRO A 167 1.62 27.65 -1.89
N ILE A 168 2.44 28.57 -2.40
CA ILE A 168 2.81 28.65 -3.81
C ILE A 168 3.74 27.47 -4.10
N CYS A 169 3.18 26.28 -4.13
CA CYS A 169 3.73 25.17 -4.87
C CYS A 169 3.24 25.33 -6.29
N SER A 170 4.02 26.05 -7.09
CA SER A 170 3.85 26.16 -8.52
C SER A 170 3.88 24.76 -9.13
N ILE A 171 2.69 24.16 -9.29
CA ILE A 171 2.46 23.09 -10.27
C ILE A 171 2.74 23.75 -11.62
N THR A 172 3.97 23.66 -12.10
CA THR A 172 4.24 23.89 -13.52
C THR A 172 3.45 22.83 -14.27
N ALA A 173 2.33 23.23 -14.83
CA ALA A 173 1.60 22.45 -15.80
C ALA A 173 2.60 21.91 -16.83
N VAL A 174 2.71 20.59 -16.93
CA VAL A 174 3.36 19.93 -18.05
C VAL A 174 2.59 20.35 -19.30
N SER A 175 3.09 21.40 -19.95
CA SER A 175 2.66 21.82 -21.28
C SER A 175 2.96 20.67 -22.24
N SER A 176 1.89 20.04 -22.72
CA SER A 176 1.91 19.17 -23.89
C SER A 176 2.55 19.90 -25.07
N PRO A 177 3.52 19.31 -25.80
CA PRO A 177 3.93 19.89 -27.07
C PRO A 177 2.88 19.54 -28.13
N GLU A 178 2.13 20.56 -28.55
CA GLU A 178 1.49 20.59 -29.86
C GLU A 178 2.60 20.77 -30.92
N LYS A 179 2.87 19.72 -31.69
CA LYS A 179 2.98 19.66 -33.16
C LYS A 179 3.81 18.45 -33.61
#